data_AF-A0A9P8L7C9-F1
#
_entry.id   AF-A0A9P8L7C9-F1
#
_cell.length_a   1.000
_cell.length_b   1.000
_cell.length_c   1.000
_cell.angle_alpha   90.00
_cell.angle_beta   90.00
_cell.angle_gamma   90.00
#
_symmetry.space_group_name_H-M   'P 1'
#
loop_
_entity.id
_entity.type
_entity.pdbx_description
1 polymer ?
#
loop_
_entity_poly.entity_id
_entity_poly.type
_entity_poly.pdbx_seq_one_letter_code
_entity_poly.pdbx_strand_id
1 'polypeptide(L)'
;MSHDHHDKSIAPSVPEITLLDALVLLELCFGYLFSVLSLFGYRTRLFGKAYISILGTYIRLFLAGAISGYSVWFWFNGAQHLTQGNCGPPVMFFFAKVHVLGWIRYFWEVVAVFCAIYFCTMFLAGFVTFLVWVGALAYSAIVSKSGFREEWNHFWNVARSSAAEEPKEAEDKEGAKRAYNFLSIINFLFIPWSIVSIELTINWNHITGVTGKASLNGTGQLIPALIGAGGFLRIVWIMFSNYMAVGCTPPR
;
A
#
# COMPACT_ATOMS: atom_id res chain seq x y z
N MET A 1 37.66 13.91 39.97
CA MET A 1 36.44 14.69 39.73
C MET A 1 35.68 13.95 38.64
N SER A 2 34.92 12.92 39.05
CA SER A 2 34.20 12.00 38.17
C SER A 2 32.78 12.53 38.04
N HIS A 3 32.41 13.00 36.86
CA HIS A 3 31.03 13.42 36.57
C HIS A 3 30.22 12.16 36.28
N ASP A 4 29.56 11.64 37.32
CA ASP A 4 28.48 10.67 37.16
C ASP A 4 27.28 11.37 36.49
N HIS A 5 27.21 11.25 35.16
CA HIS A 5 25.98 11.48 34.43
C HIS A 5 25.01 10.35 34.76
N HIS A 6 24.20 10.58 35.80
CA HIS A 6 22.94 9.88 35.97
C HIS A 6 22.02 10.24 34.81
N ASP A 7 22.16 9.52 33.71
CA ASP A 7 21.13 9.41 32.68
C ASP A 7 19.95 8.67 33.29
N LYS A 8 19.08 9.42 33.97
CA LYS A 8 17.74 8.96 34.29
C LYS A 8 17.03 8.84 32.95
N SER A 9 16.93 7.62 32.43
CA SER A 9 16.05 7.28 31.32
C SER A 9 14.61 7.62 31.72
N ILE A 10 14.20 8.85 31.45
CA ILE A 10 12.83 9.31 31.66
C ILE A 10 11.99 8.51 30.67
N ALA A 11 11.14 7.63 31.21
CA ALA A 11 10.24 6.85 30.39
C ALA A 11 9.35 7.79 29.57
N PRO A 12 9.17 7.54 28.25
CA PRO A 12 8.35 8.38 27.41
C PRO A 12 6.92 8.43 27.93
N SER A 13 6.32 9.62 27.86
CA SER A 13 4.93 9.84 28.25
C SER A 13 3.98 9.15 27.26
N VAL A 14 2.82 8.66 27.73
CA VAL A 14 1.78 7.98 26.91
C VAL A 14 1.47 8.66 25.56
N PRO A 15 1.38 10.01 25.43
CA PRO A 15 1.18 10.65 24.14
C PRO A 15 2.35 10.51 23.15
N GLU A 16 3.60 10.40 23.61
CA GLU A 16 4.77 10.22 22.73
C GLU A 16 4.77 8.84 22.05
N ILE A 17 4.32 7.80 22.75
CA ILE A 17 4.25 6.42 22.21
C ILE A 17 3.25 6.34 21.05
N THR A 18 2.08 6.97 21.22
CA THR A 18 1.02 6.98 20.20
C THR A 18 1.46 7.69 18.91
N LEU A 19 2.32 8.70 19.05
CA LEU A 19 2.77 9.53 17.95
C LEU A 19 3.91 8.87 17.15
N LEU A 20 4.76 8.08 17.82
CA LEU A 20 5.71 7.22 17.12
C LEU A 20 5.00 6.08 16.38
N ASP A 21 3.99 5.47 17.00
CA ASP A 21 3.18 4.44 16.34
C ASP A 21 2.56 4.99 15.04
N ALA A 22 2.14 6.25 15.04
CA ALA A 22 1.68 6.94 13.83
C ALA A 22 2.79 7.08 12.76
N LEU A 23 4.03 7.40 13.16
CA LEU A 23 5.17 7.51 12.24
C LEU A 23 5.57 6.16 11.64
N VAL A 24 5.61 5.10 12.46
CA VAL A 24 5.86 3.72 12.00
C VAL A 24 4.74 3.24 11.08
N LEU A 25 3.49 3.50 11.47
CA LEU A 25 2.32 3.17 10.65
C LEU A 25 2.39 3.89 9.29
N LEU A 26 2.89 5.12 9.28
CA LEU A 26 3.03 5.92 8.06
C LEU A 26 4.10 5.34 7.13
N GLU A 27 5.25 4.91 7.63
CA GLU A 27 6.29 4.23 6.84
C GLU A 27 5.78 2.93 6.23
N LEU A 28 5.04 2.13 7.01
CA LEU A 28 4.40 0.90 6.54
C LEU A 28 3.32 1.17 5.48
N CYS A 29 2.54 2.22 5.69
CA CYS A 29 1.55 2.73 4.75
C CYS A 29 2.19 3.16 3.43
N PHE A 30 3.35 3.82 3.44
CA PHE A 30 4.08 4.16 2.23
C PHE A 30 4.54 2.91 1.47
N GLY A 31 5.03 1.88 2.16
CA GLY A 31 5.33 0.58 1.55
C GLY A 31 4.10 -0.07 0.89
N TYR A 32 2.93 0.04 1.53
CA TYR A 32 1.67 -0.42 0.96
C TYR A 32 1.28 0.38 -0.29
N LEU A 33 1.37 1.73 -0.26
CA LEU A 33 1.07 2.57 -1.42
C LEU A 33 1.99 2.22 -2.60
N PHE A 34 3.29 2.08 -2.36
CA PHE A 34 4.25 1.70 -3.40
C PHE A 34 3.94 0.33 -4.00
N SER A 35 3.57 -0.64 -3.16
CA SER A 35 3.15 -1.98 -3.59
C SER A 35 1.86 -1.93 -4.43
N VAL A 36 0.87 -1.13 -4.01
CA VAL A 36 -0.40 -0.95 -4.75
C VAL A 36 -0.14 -0.31 -6.11
N LEU A 37 0.65 0.76 -6.18
CA LEU A 37 1.02 1.43 -7.43
C LEU A 37 1.73 0.49 -8.40
N SER A 38 2.70 -0.26 -7.90
CA SER A 38 3.53 -1.16 -8.70
C SER A 38 2.76 -2.35 -9.25
N LEU A 39 1.89 -2.96 -8.43
CA LEU A 39 1.18 -4.18 -8.80
C LEU A 39 -0.12 -3.94 -9.57
N PHE A 40 -0.82 -2.83 -9.35
CA PHE A 40 -2.08 -2.56 -10.06
C PHE A 40 -1.88 -2.15 -11.50
N GLY A 41 -1.03 -1.14 -11.75
CA GLY A 41 -0.83 -0.61 -13.10
C GLY A 41 -0.30 -1.68 -14.07
N TYR A 42 0.45 -2.66 -13.54
CA TYR A 42 1.02 -3.73 -14.33
C TYR A 42 0.13 -4.97 -14.47
N ARG A 43 -0.61 -5.38 -13.43
CA ARG A 43 -1.50 -6.55 -13.55
C ARG A 43 -2.67 -6.29 -14.51
N THR A 44 -3.18 -5.06 -14.55
CA THR A 44 -4.23 -4.70 -15.52
C THR A 44 -3.76 -4.78 -16.96
N ARG A 45 -2.46 -4.53 -17.21
CA ARG A 45 -1.85 -4.58 -18.55
C ARG A 45 -1.40 -5.99 -18.96
N LEU A 46 -0.90 -6.81 -18.03
CA LEU A 46 -0.31 -8.13 -18.35
C LEU A 46 -1.31 -9.30 -18.41
N PHE A 47 -2.35 -9.32 -17.56
CA PHE A 47 -3.21 -10.51 -17.41
C PHE A 47 -4.56 -10.41 -18.14
N GLY A 48 -4.77 -9.35 -18.92
CA GLY A 48 -6.07 -9.07 -19.52
C GLY A 48 -7.16 -8.81 -18.47
N LYS A 49 -8.25 -8.18 -18.89
CA LYS A 49 -9.34 -7.69 -18.00
C LYS A 49 -10.08 -8.80 -17.21
N ALA A 50 -9.76 -10.08 -17.39
CA ALA A 50 -10.63 -11.20 -17.02
C ALA A 50 -10.50 -11.72 -15.57
N TYR A 51 -9.44 -11.40 -14.81
CA TYR A 51 -9.19 -12.06 -13.51
C TYR A 51 -9.00 -11.14 -12.30
N ILE A 52 -9.26 -9.84 -12.46
CA ILE A 52 -9.16 -8.90 -11.34
C ILE A 52 -10.56 -8.71 -10.74
N SER A 53 -10.71 -9.10 -9.47
CA SER A 53 -11.93 -8.79 -8.71
C SER A 53 -12.10 -7.27 -8.64
N ILE A 54 -13.15 -6.78 -9.30
CA ILE A 54 -13.54 -5.36 -9.34
C ILE A 54 -13.70 -4.83 -7.91
N LEU A 55 -14.38 -5.59 -7.04
CA LEU A 55 -14.58 -5.24 -5.64
C LEU A 55 -13.25 -5.05 -4.90
N GLY A 56 -12.30 -5.97 -5.09
CA GLY A 56 -10.97 -5.86 -4.49
C GLY A 56 -10.19 -4.64 -4.96
N THR A 57 -10.44 -4.16 -6.18
CA THR A 57 -9.82 -2.93 -6.70
C THR A 57 -10.36 -1.70 -5.99
N TYR A 58 -11.68 -1.59 -5.84
CA TYR A 58 -12.31 -0.45 -5.14
C TYR A 58 -11.90 -0.38 -3.67
N ILE A 59 -11.89 -1.51 -2.96
CA ILE A 59 -11.48 -1.54 -1.54
C ILE A 59 -10.04 -1.04 -1.39
N ARG A 60 -9.13 -1.45 -2.28
CA ARG A 60 -7.73 -1.01 -2.21
C ARG A 60 -7.54 0.45 -2.61
N LEU A 61 -8.27 0.96 -3.61
CA LEU A 61 -8.26 2.38 -3.97
C LEU A 61 -8.80 3.23 -2.82
N PHE A 62 -9.88 2.80 -2.17
CA PHE A 62 -10.42 3.46 -0.99
C PHE A 62 -9.40 3.48 0.15
N LEU A 63 -8.79 2.34 0.46
CA LEU A 63 -7.78 2.24 1.52
C LEU A 63 -6.55 3.12 1.21
N ALA A 64 -6.06 3.10 -0.04
CA ALA A 64 -4.95 3.95 -0.47
C ALA A 64 -5.30 5.45 -0.38
N GLY A 65 -6.53 5.82 -0.75
CA GLY A 65 -7.07 7.17 -0.57
C GLY A 65 -7.08 7.59 0.90
N ALA A 66 -7.62 6.75 1.78
CA ALA A 66 -7.66 7.00 3.22
C ALA A 66 -6.25 7.16 3.82
N ILE A 67 -5.32 6.27 3.47
CA ILE A 67 -3.91 6.33 3.89
C ILE A 67 -3.26 7.63 3.41
N SER A 68 -3.47 8.01 2.15
CA SER A 68 -2.91 9.26 1.60
C SER A 68 -3.47 10.50 2.30
N GLY A 69 -4.78 10.52 2.62
CA GLY A 69 -5.41 11.60 3.36
C GLY A 69 -4.86 11.70 4.79
N TYR A 70 -4.68 10.56 5.46
CA TYR A 70 -4.02 10.51 6.77
C TYR A 70 -2.57 11.02 6.70
N SER A 71 -1.84 10.64 5.64
CA SER A 71 -0.46 11.09 5.42
C SER A 71 -0.36 12.61 5.31
N VAL A 72 -1.26 13.23 4.53
CA VAL A 72 -1.32 14.70 4.41
C VAL A 72 -1.63 15.33 5.77
N TRP A 73 -2.65 14.84 6.48
CA TRP A 73 -2.98 15.37 7.80
C TRP A 73 -1.80 15.26 8.78
N PHE A 74 -1.12 14.12 8.80
CA PHE A 74 0.01 13.86 9.68
C PHE A 74 1.15 14.83 9.41
N TRP A 75 1.59 14.98 8.16
CA TRP A 75 2.75 15.83 7.87
C TRP A 75 2.47 17.31 8.08
N PHE A 76 1.25 17.78 7.81
CA PHE A 76 0.90 19.18 8.00
C PHE A 76 0.63 19.53 9.47
N ASN A 77 -0.14 18.71 10.18
CA ASN A 77 -0.61 19.02 11.55
C ASN A 77 -0.02 18.07 12.60
N GLY A 78 -0.03 16.77 12.35
CA GLY A 78 0.42 15.75 13.31
C GLY A 78 1.89 15.92 13.70
N ALA A 79 2.76 16.18 12.73
CA ALA A 79 4.20 16.28 12.92
C ALA A 79 4.61 17.48 13.79
N GLN A 80 3.78 18.52 13.91
CA GLN A 80 4.06 19.64 14.82
C GLN A 80 3.88 19.25 16.29
N HIS A 81 3.00 18.30 16.59
CA HIS A 81 2.76 17.86 17.97
C HIS A 81 3.91 17.02 18.52
N LEU A 82 4.82 16.54 17.65
CA LEU A 82 6.03 15.81 18.01
C LEU A 82 7.04 16.64 18.82
N THR A 83 6.95 17.99 18.80
CA THR A 83 7.91 18.86 19.51
C THR A 83 7.64 19.01 21.00
N GLN A 84 6.46 18.62 21.48
CA GLN A 84 6.04 18.93 22.86
C GLN A 84 6.56 17.92 23.89
N GLY A 85 7.35 16.93 23.46
CA GLY A 85 7.99 15.96 24.34
C GLY A 85 9.23 16.50 25.05
N ASN A 86 9.45 16.10 26.31
CA ASN A 86 10.63 16.48 27.10
C ASN A 86 11.93 15.78 26.64
N CYS A 87 11.86 14.89 25.64
CA CYS A 87 12.97 14.01 25.24
C CYS A 87 13.75 14.48 23.99
N GLY A 88 13.67 15.77 23.63
CA GLY A 88 14.36 16.32 22.46
C GLY A 88 13.64 16.04 21.13
N PRO A 89 14.09 16.66 20.02
CA PRO A 89 13.41 16.56 18.74
C PRO A 89 13.52 15.14 18.17
N PRO A 90 12.41 14.51 17.76
CA PRO A 90 12.46 13.15 17.24
C PRO A 90 13.28 13.08 15.96
N VAL A 91 13.98 11.96 15.83
CA VAL A 91 14.88 11.67 14.71
C VAL A 91 14.30 10.51 13.91
N MET A 92 14.46 10.55 12.59
CA MET A 92 14.07 9.46 11.71
C MET A 92 15.26 9.02 10.87
N PHE A 93 15.26 7.75 10.47
CA PHE A 93 16.15 7.26 9.46
C PHE A 93 15.62 7.59 8.07
N PHE A 94 16.46 8.18 7.23
CA PHE A 94 16.19 8.32 5.81
C PHE A 94 17.37 7.85 4.95
N PHE A 95 18.59 8.03 5.41
CA PHE A 95 19.87 7.52 4.88
C PHE A 95 20.97 7.86 5.89
N ALA A 96 20.74 8.92 6.66
CA ALA A 96 21.44 9.30 7.87
C ALA A 96 20.42 9.57 8.99
N LYS A 97 20.92 9.89 10.18
CA LYS A 97 20.12 10.41 11.30
C LYS A 97 19.68 11.83 10.95
N VAL A 98 18.38 12.01 10.69
CA VAL A 98 17.81 13.31 10.32
C VAL A 98 16.70 13.68 11.30
N HIS A 99 16.61 14.95 11.65
CA HIS A 99 15.51 15.46 12.46
C HIS A 99 14.21 15.50 11.66
N VAL A 100 13.12 14.97 12.22
CA VAL A 100 11.82 14.87 11.55
C VAL A 100 11.29 16.24 11.12
N LEU A 101 11.59 17.29 11.90
CA LEU A 101 11.14 18.67 11.66
C LEU A 101 12.04 19.47 10.71
N GLY A 102 13.13 18.85 10.23
CA GLY A 102 14.05 19.51 9.30
C GLY A 102 13.51 19.55 7.88
N TRP A 103 14.42 19.58 6.91
CA TRP A 103 14.10 19.59 5.48
C TRP A 103 13.26 18.37 5.04
N ILE A 104 13.40 17.24 5.74
CA ILE A 104 12.71 15.99 5.43
C ILE A 104 11.19 16.11 5.55
N ARG A 105 10.71 16.99 6.44
CA ARG A 105 9.29 17.30 6.58
C ARG A 105 8.70 17.83 5.29
N TYR A 106 9.34 18.86 4.71
CA TYR A 106 8.88 19.47 3.45
C TYR A 106 8.87 18.46 2.32
N PHE A 107 9.89 17.59 2.27
CA PHE A 107 9.93 16.50 1.29
C PHE A 107 8.71 15.59 1.41
N TRP A 108 8.38 15.13 2.61
CA TRP A 108 7.24 14.24 2.83
C TRP A 108 5.87 14.93 2.69
N GLU A 109 5.75 16.22 3.04
CA GLU A 109 4.55 17.01 2.76
C GLU A 109 4.25 17.03 1.26
N VAL A 110 5.26 17.30 0.43
CA VAL A 110 5.13 17.32 -1.04
C VAL A 110 4.75 15.94 -1.57
N VAL A 111 5.44 14.88 -1.13
CA VAL A 111 5.13 13.49 -1.54
C VAL A 111 3.70 13.11 -1.14
N ALA A 112 3.26 13.43 0.08
CA ALA A 112 1.93 13.13 0.56
C ALA A 112 0.84 13.83 -0.28
N VAL A 113 1.05 15.10 -0.65
CA VAL A 113 0.13 15.84 -1.54
C VAL A 113 0.04 15.20 -2.92
N PHE A 114 1.17 14.84 -3.53
CA PHE A 114 1.16 14.15 -4.83
C PHE A 114 0.44 12.80 -4.75
N CYS A 115 0.71 12.00 -3.72
CA CYS A 115 0.01 10.74 -3.49
C CYS A 115 -1.50 10.96 -3.32
N ALA A 116 -1.91 11.95 -2.53
CA ALA A 116 -3.33 12.25 -2.32
C ALA A 116 -4.03 12.65 -3.63
N ILE A 117 -3.43 13.53 -4.43
CA ILE A 117 -3.98 13.91 -5.75
C ILE A 117 -4.11 12.69 -6.66
N TYR A 118 -3.06 11.86 -6.72
CA TYR A 118 -3.06 10.66 -7.55
C TYR A 118 -4.17 9.67 -7.14
N PHE A 119 -4.28 9.32 -5.86
CA PHE A 119 -5.28 8.35 -5.41
C PHE A 119 -6.70 8.92 -5.47
N CYS A 120 -6.90 10.22 -5.20
CA CYS A 120 -8.21 10.86 -5.38
C CYS A 120 -8.65 10.86 -6.85
N THR A 121 -7.75 11.18 -7.79
CA THR A 121 -8.08 11.15 -9.22
C THR A 121 -8.40 9.73 -9.70
N MET A 122 -7.63 8.72 -9.29
CA MET A 122 -7.94 7.32 -9.58
C MET A 122 -9.27 6.87 -8.96
N PHE A 123 -9.56 7.28 -7.73
CA PHE A 123 -10.81 6.95 -7.05
C PHE A 123 -12.01 7.58 -7.76
N LEU A 124 -11.91 8.85 -8.17
CA LEU A 124 -12.95 9.54 -8.93
C LEU A 124 -13.19 8.87 -10.29
N ALA A 125 -12.12 8.54 -11.03
CA ALA A 125 -12.25 7.82 -12.30
C ALA A 125 -12.93 6.46 -12.11
N GLY A 126 -12.52 5.69 -11.08
CA GLY A 126 -13.16 4.43 -10.72
C GLY A 126 -14.65 4.63 -10.38
N PHE A 127 -14.98 5.62 -9.57
CA PHE A 127 -16.35 5.90 -9.17
C PHE A 127 -17.26 6.26 -10.36
N VAL A 128 -16.78 7.07 -11.31
CA VAL A 128 -17.51 7.38 -12.55
C VAL A 128 -17.78 6.11 -13.35
N THR A 129 -16.76 5.26 -13.53
CA THR A 129 -16.96 3.98 -14.24
C THR A 129 -17.95 3.05 -13.54
N PHE A 130 -17.97 3.05 -12.20
CA PHE A 130 -18.94 2.32 -11.40
C PHE A 130 -20.37 2.83 -11.63
N LEU A 131 -20.59 4.15 -11.59
CA LEU A 131 -21.91 4.74 -11.81
C LEU A 131 -22.46 4.43 -13.22
N VAL A 132 -21.61 4.52 -14.24
CA VAL A 132 -21.98 4.15 -15.62
C VAL A 132 -22.38 2.67 -15.69
N TRP A 133 -21.63 1.79 -15.02
CA TRP A 133 -21.93 0.36 -15.00
C TRP A 133 -23.25 0.03 -14.28
N VAL A 134 -23.49 0.63 -13.11
CA VAL A 134 -24.76 0.48 -12.38
C VAL A 134 -25.92 1.05 -13.18
N GLY A 135 -25.75 2.20 -13.82
CA GLY A 135 -26.76 2.82 -14.68
C GLY A 135 -27.12 1.93 -15.87
N ALA A 136 -26.12 1.35 -16.53
CA ALA A 136 -26.35 0.40 -17.62
C ALA A 136 -27.11 -0.86 -17.15
N LEU A 137 -26.75 -1.41 -15.98
CA LEU A 137 -27.47 -2.53 -15.38
C LEU A 137 -28.92 -2.17 -15.03
N ALA A 138 -29.15 -1.03 -14.38
CA ALA A 138 -30.50 -0.59 -14.02
C ALA A 138 -31.36 -0.33 -15.26
N TYR A 139 -30.81 0.38 -16.26
CA TYR A 139 -31.47 0.60 -17.54
C TYR A 139 -31.88 -0.72 -18.19
N SER A 140 -30.96 -1.67 -18.22
CA SER A 140 -31.22 -2.97 -18.81
C SER A 140 -32.25 -3.81 -18.07
N ALA A 141 -32.30 -3.71 -16.74
CA ALA A 141 -33.31 -4.39 -15.92
C ALA A 141 -34.72 -3.81 -16.13
N ILE A 142 -34.81 -2.51 -16.41
CA ILE A 142 -36.07 -1.82 -16.71
C ILE A 142 -36.56 -2.12 -18.12
N VAL A 143 -35.65 -2.11 -19.11
CA VAL A 143 -35.98 -2.26 -20.53
C VAL A 143 -36.17 -3.72 -20.94
N SER A 144 -35.63 -4.69 -20.20
CA SER A 144 -35.67 -6.09 -20.63
C SER A 144 -36.61 -7.00 -19.84
N LYS A 145 -37.69 -7.39 -20.52
CA LYS A 145 -38.26 -8.74 -20.40
C LYS A 145 -37.92 -9.68 -21.56
N SER A 146 -37.29 -9.23 -22.65
CA SER A 146 -36.89 -10.14 -23.76
C SER A 146 -35.63 -9.75 -24.57
N GLY A 147 -35.11 -8.51 -24.48
CA GLY A 147 -34.01 -8.03 -25.34
C GLY A 147 -32.60 -7.98 -24.73
N PHE A 148 -32.45 -8.06 -23.40
CA PHE A 148 -31.15 -7.84 -22.72
C PHE A 148 -30.08 -8.84 -23.12
N ARG A 149 -30.46 -10.08 -23.43
CA ARG A 149 -29.48 -11.12 -23.71
C ARG A 149 -28.68 -10.83 -24.98
N GLU A 150 -29.30 -10.24 -26.01
CA GLU A 150 -28.60 -9.92 -27.27
C GLU A 150 -27.75 -8.67 -27.15
N GLU A 151 -28.24 -7.61 -26.48
CA GLU A 151 -27.50 -6.36 -26.32
C GLU A 151 -26.31 -6.52 -25.36
N TRP A 152 -26.48 -7.30 -24.28
CA TRP A 152 -25.40 -7.65 -23.36
C TRP A 152 -24.33 -8.51 -24.06
N ASN A 153 -24.76 -9.46 -24.90
CA ASN A 153 -23.83 -10.24 -25.72
C ASN A 153 -23.10 -9.34 -26.72
N HIS A 154 -23.78 -8.38 -27.35
CA HIS A 154 -23.15 -7.41 -28.25
C HIS A 154 -22.12 -6.54 -27.53
N PHE A 155 -22.46 -5.95 -26.38
CA PHE A 155 -21.52 -5.16 -25.59
C PHE A 155 -20.30 -5.98 -25.16
N TRP A 156 -20.51 -7.21 -24.65
CA TRP A 156 -19.40 -8.09 -24.30
C TRP A 156 -18.60 -8.54 -25.52
N ASN A 157 -19.22 -8.73 -26.68
CA ASN A 157 -18.53 -9.06 -27.92
C ASN A 157 -17.71 -7.88 -28.45
N VAL A 158 -18.22 -6.64 -28.35
CA VAL A 158 -17.46 -5.42 -28.67
C VAL A 158 -16.29 -5.26 -27.70
N ALA A 159 -16.54 -5.33 -26.40
CA ALA A 159 -15.48 -5.27 -25.38
C ALA A 159 -14.44 -6.38 -25.53
N ARG A 160 -14.85 -7.58 -25.97
CA ARG A 160 -13.98 -8.71 -26.29
C ARG A 160 -13.22 -8.48 -27.60
N SER A 161 -13.85 -7.88 -28.61
CA SER A 161 -13.21 -7.57 -29.90
C SER A 161 -12.16 -6.46 -29.78
N SER A 162 -12.42 -5.42 -28.99
CA SER A 162 -11.42 -4.40 -28.63
C SER A 162 -10.30 -4.95 -27.74
N ALA A 163 -10.49 -6.14 -27.16
CA ALA A 163 -9.44 -6.90 -26.47
C ALA A 163 -8.80 -7.98 -27.35
N ALA A 164 -9.29 -8.20 -28.58
CA ALA A 164 -8.81 -9.23 -29.52
C ALA A 164 -8.10 -8.65 -30.75
N GLU A 165 -8.21 -7.34 -31.02
CA GLU A 165 -7.34 -6.65 -31.99
C GLU A 165 -5.91 -6.50 -31.45
N GLU A 166 -5.14 -7.59 -31.49
CA GLU A 166 -3.69 -7.61 -31.27
C GLU A 166 -2.93 -7.83 -32.58
N PRO A 167 -2.29 -6.79 -33.13
CA PRO A 167 -0.96 -6.99 -33.73
C PRO A 167 0.11 -5.98 -33.28
N LYS A 168 -0.26 -4.87 -32.60
CA LYS A 168 0.71 -3.88 -32.06
C LYS A 168 1.05 -4.06 -30.57
N GLU A 169 0.38 -5.00 -29.91
CA GLU A 169 0.49 -5.21 -28.46
C GLU A 169 1.71 -6.08 -28.05
N ALA A 170 2.29 -6.85 -28.99
CA ALA A 170 3.42 -7.73 -28.69
C ALA A 170 4.72 -6.96 -28.34
N GLU A 171 4.95 -5.80 -28.95
CA GLU A 171 6.12 -4.95 -28.67
C GLU A 171 5.97 -4.17 -27.35
N ASP A 172 4.75 -3.71 -27.04
CA ASP A 172 4.43 -3.01 -25.78
C ASP A 172 4.47 -3.94 -24.55
N LYS A 173 4.19 -5.24 -24.74
CA LYS A 173 4.27 -6.27 -23.70
C LYS A 173 5.70 -6.46 -23.17
N GLU A 174 6.74 -6.32 -24.00
CA GLU A 174 8.12 -6.48 -23.55
C GLU A 174 8.57 -5.32 -22.65
N GLY A 175 8.27 -4.08 -23.06
CA GLY A 175 8.52 -2.89 -22.25
C GLY A 175 7.78 -2.96 -20.91
N ALA A 176 6.52 -3.40 -20.95
CA ALA A 176 5.73 -3.61 -19.75
C ALA A 176 6.34 -4.69 -18.83
N LYS A 177 6.79 -5.82 -19.39
CA LYS A 177 7.44 -6.88 -18.61
C LYS A 177 8.75 -6.42 -17.98
N ARG A 178 9.57 -5.64 -18.70
CA ARG A 178 10.83 -5.08 -18.16
C ARG A 178 10.57 -4.15 -16.99
N ALA A 179 9.63 -3.22 -17.13
CA ALA A 179 9.28 -2.29 -16.07
C ALA A 179 8.59 -2.99 -14.88
N TYR A 180 7.77 -4.02 -15.12
CA TYR A 180 7.24 -4.89 -14.06
C TYR A 180 8.36 -5.56 -13.26
N ASN A 181 9.31 -6.21 -13.95
CA ASN A 181 10.45 -6.86 -13.30
C ASN A 181 11.28 -5.84 -12.50
N PHE A 182 11.55 -4.68 -13.08
CA PHE A 182 12.27 -3.59 -12.40
C PHE A 182 11.53 -3.12 -11.13
N LEU A 183 10.24 -2.83 -11.21
CA LEU A 183 9.42 -2.45 -10.07
C LEU A 183 9.33 -3.56 -9.03
N SER A 184 9.25 -4.82 -9.45
CA SER A 184 9.25 -5.96 -8.54
C SER A 184 10.57 -6.05 -7.76
N ILE A 185 11.70 -5.80 -8.42
CA ILE A 185 13.02 -5.74 -7.76
C ILE A 185 13.06 -4.57 -6.77
N ILE A 186 12.58 -3.38 -7.16
CA ILE A 186 12.54 -2.24 -6.24
C ILE A 186 11.66 -2.55 -5.02
N ASN A 187 10.45 -3.10 -5.21
CA ASN A 187 9.59 -3.50 -4.09
C ASN A 187 10.29 -4.49 -3.17
N PHE A 188 11.00 -5.47 -3.74
CA PHE A 188 11.76 -6.44 -2.97
C PHE A 188 12.87 -5.79 -2.14
N LEU A 189 13.60 -4.81 -2.69
CA LEU A 189 14.63 -4.05 -1.97
C LEU A 189 14.05 -3.07 -0.94
N PHE A 190 12.85 -2.54 -1.22
CA PHE A 190 12.18 -1.59 -0.34
C PHE A 190 11.73 -2.22 0.98
N ILE A 191 11.44 -3.53 1.00
CA ILE A 191 11.03 -4.23 2.22
C ILE A 191 12.16 -4.25 3.27
N PRO A 192 13.36 -4.81 3.01
CA PRO A 192 14.48 -4.74 3.94
C PRO A 192 14.84 -3.29 4.32
N TRP A 193 14.77 -2.38 3.35
CA TRP A 193 15.01 -0.96 3.59
C TRP A 193 14.04 -0.38 4.63
N SER A 194 12.74 -0.65 4.49
CA SER A 194 11.73 -0.18 5.45
C SER A 194 11.93 -0.77 6.84
N ILE A 195 12.31 -2.05 6.95
CA ILE A 195 12.61 -2.70 8.23
C ILE A 195 13.80 -2.00 8.91
N VAL A 196 14.89 -1.77 8.18
CA VAL A 196 16.07 -1.07 8.70
C VAL A 196 15.72 0.35 9.12
N SER A 197 14.88 1.05 8.34
CA SER A 197 14.42 2.40 8.66
C SER A 197 13.65 2.46 9.99
N ILE A 198 12.71 1.54 10.18
CA ILE A 198 11.90 1.45 11.38
C ILE A 198 12.77 1.11 12.59
N GLU A 199 13.63 0.08 12.49
CA GLU A 199 14.50 -0.36 13.59
C GLU A 199 15.49 0.73 14.02
N LEU A 200 16.11 1.42 13.06
CA LEU A 200 17.02 2.53 13.36
C LEU A 200 16.27 3.71 13.96
N THR A 201 15.05 4.02 13.49
CA THR A 201 14.21 5.08 14.06
C THR A 201 13.83 4.75 15.50
N ILE A 202 13.40 3.53 15.81
CA ILE A 202 13.09 3.10 17.17
C ILE A 202 14.33 3.18 18.07
N ASN A 203 15.45 2.63 17.62
CA ASN A 203 16.69 2.59 18.38
C ASN A 203 17.25 3.99 18.66
N TRP A 204 17.19 4.91 17.68
CA TRP A 204 17.70 6.27 17.83
C TRP A 204 16.84 7.19 18.69
N ASN A 205 15.56 6.88 18.87
CA ASN A 205 14.68 7.58 19.82
C ASN A 205 14.66 6.92 21.21
N HIS A 206 15.53 5.93 21.46
CA HIS A 206 15.68 5.25 22.75
C HIS A 206 14.37 4.69 23.33
N ILE A 207 13.52 4.12 22.47
CA ILE A 207 12.19 3.69 22.87
C ILE A 207 12.27 2.30 23.50
N THR A 208 12.62 2.28 24.78
CA THR A 208 12.69 1.09 25.61
C THR A 208 11.31 0.80 26.20
N GLY A 209 10.57 -0.14 25.59
CA GLY A 209 9.20 -0.48 26.02
C GLY A 209 8.40 -1.24 24.96
N VAL A 210 8.87 -1.20 23.70
CA VAL A 210 8.30 -1.91 22.55
C VAL A 210 9.13 -3.16 22.18
N THR A 211 10.40 -3.22 22.61
CA THR A 211 11.36 -4.31 22.27
C THR A 211 11.79 -5.18 23.47
N GLY A 212 11.24 -4.95 24.67
CA GLY A 212 11.56 -5.75 25.85
C GLY A 212 10.83 -7.11 25.88
N LYS A 213 11.45 -8.13 26.52
CA LYS A 213 10.93 -9.50 26.77
C LYS A 213 9.50 -9.59 27.37
N ALA A 214 8.86 -8.45 27.69
CA ALA A 214 7.53 -8.36 28.29
C ALA A 214 6.48 -7.60 27.44
N SER A 215 6.79 -7.12 26.21
CA SER A 215 5.90 -6.22 25.47
C SER A 215 5.60 -6.67 24.04
N LEU A 216 4.90 -7.80 23.91
CA LEU A 216 4.11 -8.13 22.71
C LEU A 216 2.72 -7.44 22.71
N ASN A 217 2.46 -6.56 23.68
CA ASN A 217 1.18 -5.88 23.85
C ASN A 217 1.06 -4.55 23.08
N GLY A 218 2.08 -4.16 22.32
CA GLY A 218 2.04 -2.96 21.49
C GLY A 218 1.27 -3.18 20.19
N THR A 219 0.16 -2.45 20.01
CA THR A 219 -0.67 -2.48 18.78
C THR A 219 0.14 -2.23 17.50
N GLY A 220 1.23 -1.44 17.59
CA GLY A 220 2.13 -1.12 16.49
C GLY A 220 2.90 -2.31 15.89
N GLN A 221 3.10 -3.41 16.62
CA GLN A 221 3.76 -4.62 16.11
C GLN A 221 2.76 -5.70 15.64
N LEU A 222 1.58 -5.72 16.24
CA LEU A 222 0.55 -6.69 15.92
C LEU A 222 0.01 -6.48 14.50
N ILE A 223 -0.20 -5.23 14.09
CA ILE A 223 -0.75 -4.90 12.76
C ILE A 223 0.21 -5.36 11.64
N PRO A 224 1.51 -5.01 11.65
CA PRO A 224 2.46 -5.48 10.64
C PRO A 224 2.64 -7.00 10.65
N ALA A 225 2.67 -7.62 11.84
CA ALA A 225 2.78 -9.06 11.98
C ALA A 225 1.55 -9.79 11.37
N LEU A 226 0.34 -9.30 11.62
CA LEU A 226 -0.89 -9.84 11.03
C LEU A 226 -0.93 -9.67 9.51
N ILE A 227 -0.55 -8.50 9.01
CA ILE A 227 -0.49 -8.23 7.56
C ILE A 227 0.57 -9.14 6.91
N GLY A 228 1.74 -9.26 7.51
CA GLY A 228 2.83 -10.13 7.06
C GLY A 228 2.44 -11.61 7.06
N ALA A 229 1.86 -12.10 8.15
CA ALA A 229 1.39 -13.48 8.28
C ALA A 229 0.26 -13.79 7.29
N GLY A 230 -0.72 -12.90 7.13
CA GLY A 230 -1.79 -13.05 6.14
C GLY A 230 -1.27 -13.06 4.70
N GLY A 231 -0.30 -12.21 4.39
CA GLY A 231 0.40 -12.20 3.11
C GLY A 231 1.14 -13.51 2.84
N PHE A 232 1.90 -13.99 3.83
CA PHE A 232 2.64 -15.25 3.74
C PHE A 232 1.72 -16.45 3.53
N LEU A 233 0.67 -16.58 4.36
CA LEU A 233 -0.33 -17.65 4.25
C LEU A 233 -0.99 -17.67 2.87
N ARG A 234 -1.31 -16.49 2.33
CA ARG A 234 -1.88 -16.37 0.98
C ARG A 234 -0.91 -16.87 -0.10
N ILE A 235 0.37 -16.54 0.00
CA ILE A 235 1.39 -16.99 -0.97
C ILE A 235 1.54 -18.51 -0.88
N VAL A 236 1.67 -19.05 0.33
CA VAL A 236 1.77 -20.51 0.55
C VAL A 236 0.53 -21.23 0.00
N TRP A 237 -0.67 -20.70 0.26
CA TRP A 237 -1.92 -21.24 -0.27
C TRP A 237 -1.93 -21.28 -1.81
N ILE A 238 -1.56 -20.17 -2.46
CA ILE A 238 -1.51 -20.09 -3.93
C ILE A 238 -0.48 -21.07 -4.49
N MET A 239 0.70 -21.18 -3.85
CA MET A 239 1.75 -22.11 -4.27
C MET A 239 1.29 -23.56 -4.15
N PHE A 240 0.65 -23.91 -3.04
CA PHE A 240 0.10 -25.24 -2.79
C PHE A 240 -1.04 -25.58 -3.76
N SER A 241 -1.98 -24.65 -3.99
CA SER A 241 -3.08 -24.85 -4.94
C SER A 241 -2.58 -25.07 -6.36
N ASN A 242 -1.52 -24.34 -6.77
CA ASN A 242 -0.91 -24.51 -8.08
C ASN A 242 -0.18 -25.85 -8.19
N TYR A 243 0.52 -26.29 -7.14
CA TYR A 243 1.21 -27.59 -7.12
C TYR A 243 0.21 -28.75 -7.28
N MET A 244 -0.92 -28.70 -6.56
CA MET A 244 -1.98 -29.71 -6.67
C MET A 244 -2.65 -29.73 -8.05
N ALA A 245 -2.79 -28.57 -8.71
CA ALA A 245 -3.39 -28.49 -10.06
C ALA A 245 -2.50 -29.13 -11.15
N VAL A 246 -1.18 -29.06 -11.03
CA VAL A 246 -0.24 -29.66 -11.99
C VAL A 246 -0.27 -31.20 -11.92
N GLY A 247 -0.50 -31.77 -10.73
CA GLY A 247 -0.57 -33.22 -10.51
C GLY A 247 -1.79 -33.93 -11.13
N CYS A 248 -2.81 -33.19 -11.58
CA CYS A 248 -4.05 -33.75 -12.12
C CYS A 248 -4.15 -33.71 -13.65
N THR A 249 -3.07 -33.41 -14.38
CA THR A 249 -3.08 -33.53 -15.84
C THR A 249 -2.83 -34.99 -16.24
N PRO A 250 -3.83 -35.70 -16.81
CA PRO A 250 -3.61 -37.07 -17.28
C PRO A 250 -2.59 -37.05 -18.43
N PRO A 251 -1.68 -38.03 -18.50
CA PRO A 251 -0.78 -38.17 -19.64
C PRO A 251 -1.62 -38.33 -20.92
N ARG A 252 -1.26 -37.57 -21.96
CA ARG A 252 -1.83 -37.70 -23.32
C ARG A 252 -1.31 -38.95 -24.00
#